data_AF-E3PY63-F1
#
_entry.id   AF-E3PY63-F1
#
_cell.length_a   1.000
_cell.length_b   1.000
_cell.length_c   1.000
_cell.angle_alpha   90.00
_cell.angle_beta   90.00
_cell.angle_gamma   90.00
#
_symmetry.space_group_name_H-M   'P 1'
#
loop_
_entity.id
_entity.type
_entity.pdbx_description
1 polymer ?
#
loop_
_entity_poly.entity_id
_entity_poly.type
_entity_poly.pdbx_seq_one_letter_code
_entity_poly.pdbx_strand_id
1 'polypeptide(L)' 'MLTDIKNEAHLLAIKTVMELIVKFDKILIDAENIVKSSKREEFIVQNPITLHESAYNWAVKLLTEIGDLDTLEKYLT' A
#
# COMPACT_ATOMS: atom_id res chain seq x y z
N MET A 1 -17.82 5.30 -13.97
CA MET A 1 -17.74 5.88 -12.60
C MET A 1 -17.33 4.85 -11.55
N LEU A 2 -18.15 3.85 -11.21
CA LEU A 2 -17.75 2.78 -10.26
C LEU A 2 -16.58 1.92 -10.77
N THR A 3 -16.51 1.71 -12.09
CA THR A 3 -15.41 0.99 -12.75
C THR A 3 -14.10 1.77 -12.68
N ASP A 4 -14.15 3.10 -12.72
CA ASP A 4 -12.96 3.96 -12.72
C ASP A 4 -12.30 3.96 -11.33
N ILE A 5 -13.11 4.07 -10.28
CA ILE A 5 -12.62 3.99 -8.89
C ILE A 5 -11.98 2.64 -8.59
N LYS A 6 -12.57 1.54 -9.08
CA LYS A 6 -11.98 0.19 -8.91
C LYS A 6 -10.63 0.07 -9.62
N ASN A 7 -10.53 0.59 -10.85
CA ASN A 7 -9.27 0.59 -11.60
C ASN A 7 -8.21 1.45 -10.91
N GLU A 8 -8.58 2.64 -10.42
CA GLU A 8 -7.68 3.53 -9.69
C GLU A 8 -7.21 2.91 -8.36
N ALA A 9 -8.12 2.27 -7.63
CA ALA A 9 -7.81 1.54 -6.40
C ALA A 9 -6.82 0.39 -6.66
N HIS A 10 -7.06 -0.39 -7.72
CA HIS A 10 -6.15 -1.47 -8.13
C HIS A 10 -4.77 -0.93 -8.53
N LEU A 11 -4.73 0.17 -9.29
CA LEU A 11 -3.48 0.81 -9.68
C LEU A 11 -2.69 1.33 -8.47
N LEU A 12 -3.39 1.88 -7.47
CA LEU A 12 -2.79 2.34 -6.22
C LEU A 12 -2.26 1.17 -5.39
N ALA A 13 -2.97 0.04 -5.35
CA ALA A 13 -2.51 -1.19 -4.70
C ALA A 13 -1.22 -1.72 -5.36
N ILE A 14 -1.18 -1.80 -6.70
CA ILE A 14 0.04 -2.20 -7.44
C ILE A 14 1.21 -1.27 -7.14
N LYS A 15 0.99 0.05 -7.19
CA LYS A 15 2.04 1.02 -6.88
C LYS A 15 2.51 0.89 -5.43
N THR A 16 1.61 0.56 -4.49
CA THR A 16 1.97 0.32 -3.09
C THR A 16 2.88 -0.89 -2.94
N VAL A 17 2.63 -1.98 -3.67
CA VAL A 17 3.54 -3.14 -3.75
C VAL A 17 4.92 -2.70 -4.25
N MET A 18 4.97 -1.87 -5.29
CA MET A 18 6.24 -1.38 -5.83
C MET A 18 7.02 -0.53 -4.81
N GLU A 19 6.35 0.32 -4.03
CA GLU A 19 6.99 1.10 -2.98
C GLU A 19 7.53 0.21 -1.85
N LEU A 20 6.77 -0.81 -1.43
CA LEU A 20 7.22 -1.81 -0.45
C LEU A 20 8.51 -2.50 -0.90
N ILE A 21 8.65 -2.82 -2.19
CA ILE A 21 9.86 -3.45 -2.74
C ILE A 21 11.01 -2.44 -2.84
N VAL A 22 10.78 -1.30 -3.50
CA VAL A 22 11.86 -0.37 -3.89
C VAL A 22 12.35 0.49 -2.73
N LYS A 23 11.45 0.88 -1.82
CA LYS A 23 11.80 1.77 -0.69
C LYS A 23 12.01 1.02 0.61
N PHE A 24 11.30 -0.08 0.81
CA PHE A 24 11.28 -0.79 2.09
C PHE A 24 11.90 -2.20 2.00
N ASP A 25 12.55 -2.51 0.88
CA ASP A 25 13.31 -3.75 0.64
C ASP A 25 12.50 -5.02 0.95
N LYS A 26 11.18 -4.98 0.73
CA LYS A 26 10.33 -6.16 0.83
C LYS A 26 10.53 -7.04 -0.38
N ILE A 27 10.63 -8.34 -0.13
CA ILE A 27 10.55 -9.31 -1.22
C ILE A 27 9.15 -9.26 -1.84
N LEU A 28 9.06 -9.54 -3.14
CA LEU A 28 7.81 -9.44 -3.91
C LEU A 28 6.63 -10.15 -3.24
N ILE A 29 6.83 -11.38 -2.79
CA ILE A 29 5.76 -12.19 -2.20
C ILE A 29 5.22 -11.57 -0.89
N ASP A 30 6.11 -11.02 -0.06
CA ASP A 30 5.70 -10.38 1.20
C ASP A 30 5.00 -9.06 0.92
N ALA A 31 5.51 -8.25 0.00
CA ALA A 31 4.88 -7.00 -0.42
C ALA A 31 3.46 -7.22 -0.94
N GLU A 32 3.26 -8.23 -1.81
CA GLU A 32 1.93 -8.60 -2.29
C GLU A 32 1.02 -9.07 -1.16
N ASN A 33 1.53 -9.89 -0.23
CA ASN A 33 0.75 -10.40 0.88
C ASN A 33 0.31 -9.29 1.84
N ILE A 34 1.15 -8.30 2.11
CA ILE A 34 0.82 -7.12 2.93
C ILE A 34 -0.34 -6.33 2.29
N VAL A 35 -0.28 -6.08 0.98
CA VAL A 35 -1.33 -5.33 0.27
C VAL A 35 -2.63 -6.14 0.13
N LYS A 36 -2.54 -7.45 -0.15
CA LYS A 36 -3.73 -8.32 -0.27
C LYS A 36 -4.45 -8.50 1.08
N SER A 37 -3.69 -8.72 2.16
CA SER A 37 -4.26 -8.98 3.50
C SER A 37 -4.94 -7.76 4.12
N SER A 38 -4.53 -6.55 3.74
CA SER A 38 -5.09 -5.30 4.24
C SER A 38 -6.42 -4.88 3.61
N LYS A 39 -6.94 -5.64 2.62
CA LYS A 39 -8.20 -5.32 1.92
C LYS A 39 -8.25 -3.88 1.36
N ARG A 40 -7.07 -3.35 0.98
CA ARG A 40 -6.90 -1.95 0.59
C ARG A 40 -7.79 -1.52 -0.57
N GLU A 41 -7.93 -2.36 -1.59
CA GLU A 41 -8.77 -2.04 -2.74
C GLU A 41 -10.24 -1.82 -2.32
N GLU A 42 -10.76 -2.67 -1.44
CA GLU A 42 -12.12 -2.58 -0.91
C GLU A 42 -12.29 -1.30 -0.08
N PHE A 43 -11.31 -0.98 0.75
CA PHE A 43 -11.31 0.24 1.56
C PHE A 43 -11.28 1.52 0.70
N ILE A 44 -10.46 1.56 -0.36
CA ILE A 44 -10.37 2.70 -1.28
C ILE A 44 -11.69 2.90 -2.03
N VAL A 45 -12.32 1.81 -2.50
CA VAL A 45 -13.63 1.88 -3.18
C VAL A 45 -14.70 2.45 -2.26
N GLN A 46 -14.66 2.12 -0.96
CA GLN A 46 -15.58 2.67 0.05
C GLN A 46 -15.22 4.11 0.48
N ASN A 47 -13.95 4.50 0.34
CA ASN A 47 -13.43 5.81 0.75
C ASN A 47 -12.59 6.46 -0.38
N PRO A 48 -13.20 6.91 -1.49
CA PRO A 48 -12.46 7.37 -2.67
C PRO A 48 -11.53 8.57 -2.41
N ILE A 49 -11.77 9.35 -1.35
CA ILE A 49 -10.89 10.46 -0.93
C ILE A 49 -9.45 10.00 -0.67
N THR A 50 -9.26 8.73 -0.36
CA THR A 50 -7.94 8.13 -0.08
C THR A 50 -7.11 7.90 -1.35
N LEU A 51 -7.70 8.04 -2.54
CA LEU A 51 -6.98 8.02 -3.83
C LEU A 51 -6.01 9.20 -4.00
N HIS A 52 -6.19 10.29 -3.23
CA HIS A 52 -5.26 11.41 -3.23
C HIS A 52 -3.94 11.11 -2.52
N GLU A 53 -3.87 10.04 -1.72
CA GLU A 53 -2.65 9.65 -1.04
C GLU A 53 -1.68 8.95 -2.00
N SER A 54 -0.38 9.21 -1.82
CA SER A 54 0.65 8.55 -2.59
C SER A 54 0.77 7.06 -2.21
N ALA A 55 1.20 6.23 -3.15
CA ALA A 55 1.51 4.83 -2.90
C ALA A 55 2.55 4.65 -1.77
N TYR A 56 3.49 5.58 -1.66
CA TYR A 56 4.47 5.61 -0.57
C TYR A 56 3.80 5.77 0.79
N ASN A 57 2.88 6.73 0.93
CA ASN A 57 2.16 6.93 2.19
C ASN A 57 1.33 5.70 2.56
N TRP A 58 0.74 5.04 1.57
CA TRP A 58 0.04 3.77 1.78
C TRP A 58 0.97 2.66 2.27
N ALA A 59 2.17 2.53 1.68
CA ALA A 59 3.17 1.56 2.12
C ALA A 59 3.60 1.82 3.58
N VAL A 60 3.86 3.07 3.96
CA VAL A 60 4.17 3.45 5.35
C VAL A 60 3.03 3.08 6.30
N LYS A 61 1.79 3.39 5.94
CA LYS A 61 0.61 3.03 6.74
C LYS A 61 0.48 1.52 6.91
N LEU A 62 0.68 0.75 5.84
CA LEU A 62 0.61 -0.71 5.90
C LEU A 62 1.68 -1.30 6.82
N LEU A 63 2.93 -0.84 6.71
CA LEU A 63 4.01 -1.26 7.60
C LEU A 63 3.71 -0.90 9.06
N THR A 64 3.10 0.27 9.29
CA THR A 64 2.65 0.69 10.63
C THR A 64 1.52 -0.21 11.16
N GLU A 65 0.51 -0.50 10.33
CA GLU A 65 -0.64 -1.34 10.67
C GLU A 65 -0.23 -2.78 11.03
N ILE A 66 0.79 -3.34 10.36
CA ILE A 66 1.31 -4.69 10.64
C ILE A 66 2.40 -4.71 11.72
N GLY A 67 2.79 -3.55 12.25
CA GLY A 67 3.81 -3.44 13.31
C GLY A 67 5.25 -3.69 12.86
N ASP A 68 5.55 -3.50 11.57
CA ASP A 68 6.90 -3.67 11.01
C ASP A 68 7.75 -2.40 11.22
N LEU A 69 7.98 -2.11 12.50
CA LEU A 69 8.71 -0.92 12.94
C LEU A 69 10.18 -0.99 12.54
N ASP A 70 10.79 -2.17 12.56
CA ASP A 70 12.19 -2.37 12.15
C ASP A 70 12.45 -1.89 10.72
N THR A 71 11.51 -2.17 9.79
CA THR A 71 11.63 -1.70 8.40
C THR A 71 11.48 -0.19 8.30
N LEU A 72 10.55 0.39 9.07
CA LEU A 72 10.35 1.84 9.10
C LEU A 72 11.55 2.57 9.71
N GLU A 73 12.14 2.04 10.79
CA GLU A 73 13.33 2.59 11.42
C GLU A 73 14.53 2.56 10.48
N LYS A 74 14.80 1.41 9.83
CA LYS A 74 15.89 1.28 8.84
C LYS A 74 15.79 2.27 7.68
N TYR A 75 14.58 2.67 7.31
CA TYR A 75 14.36 3.65 6.24
C TYR A 75 14.57 5.11 6.71
N LEU A 76 14.27 5.40 7.98
CA LEU A 76 14.37 6.75 8.56
C LEU A 76 15.78 7.13 9.04
N THR A 77 16.73 6.19 8.98
CA THR A 77 18.10 6.34 9.49
C THR A 77 19.11 6.35 8.35
#